data_AF-A0A8T3QHK9-F1
#
_entry.id   AF-A0A8T3QHK9-F1
#
_cell.length_a   1.000
_cell.length_b   1.000
_cell.length_c   1.000
_cell.angle_alpha   90.00
_cell.angle_beta   90.00
_cell.angle_gamma   90.00
#
_symmetry.space_group_name_H-M   'P 1'
#
loop_
_entity.id
_entity.type
_entity.pdbx_description
1 polymer ?
#
loop_
_entity_poly.entity_id
_entity_poly.type
_entity_poly.pdbx_seq_one_letter_code
_entity_poly.pdbx_strand_id
1 'polypeptide(L)'
;MSRRATVLLALAFAAVACGGTPAPSGDPATTDPVVAVSGVDHGFVLTVALPRLQWLSSEQIPVATTLTWTGAAPKQEIWGSGSGHVSFVFRELGGAGRTMGGGGTDDCRSTSYVRGQPAAIPVAKSGGFGGEDPHAAFYEQWYREPGLRLPAGRWQLTVGANGFLVPCEAGAPELKLTLAPLELDIR
;
A
#
# COMPACT_ATOMS: atom_id res chain seq x y z
N MET A 1 -28.47 -60.98 29.19
CA MET A 1 -27.97 -62.14 28.39
C MET A 1 -27.50 -61.55 27.07
N SER A 2 -26.27 -61.57 26.56
CA SER A 2 -25.03 -62.35 26.70
C SER A 2 -23.88 -61.40 26.25
N ARG A 3 -22.88 -61.04 27.06
CA ARG A 3 -21.54 -61.65 27.28
C ARG A 3 -20.63 -61.84 26.03
N ARG A 4 -19.43 -61.22 26.14
CA ARG A 4 -18.07 -61.59 25.60
C ARG A 4 -17.71 -61.08 24.19
N ALA A 5 -16.48 -60.68 23.85
CA ALA A 5 -15.17 -60.69 24.52
C ALA A 5 -14.21 -59.65 23.93
N THR A 6 -13.33 -59.13 24.79
CA THR A 6 -12.12 -58.34 24.54
C THR A 6 -11.06 -59.14 23.79
N VAL A 7 -10.37 -58.53 22.81
CA VAL A 7 -8.99 -58.91 22.43
C VAL A 7 -8.16 -57.64 22.27
N LEU A 8 -7.21 -57.47 23.19
CA LEU A 8 -6.09 -56.54 23.14
C LEU A 8 -5.01 -57.14 22.23
N LEU A 9 -4.47 -56.36 21.30
CA LEU A 9 -3.16 -56.64 20.72
C LEU A 9 -2.33 -55.36 20.72
N ALA A 10 -1.39 -55.32 21.66
CA ALA A 10 -0.33 -54.34 21.72
C ALA A 10 0.78 -54.77 20.75
N LEU A 11 1.14 -53.91 19.81
CA LEU A 11 2.43 -53.98 19.12
C LEU A 11 3.21 -52.69 19.42
N ALA A 12 4.24 -52.85 20.23
CA ALA A 12 5.29 -51.86 20.43
C ALA A 12 6.30 -52.01 19.29
N PHE A 13 6.42 -50.99 18.43
CA PHE A 13 7.56 -50.81 17.55
C PHE A 13 8.38 -49.62 18.06
N ALA A 14 9.48 -49.92 18.73
CA ALA A 14 10.51 -48.95 19.06
C ALA A 14 11.50 -48.88 17.87
N ALA A 15 11.35 -47.86 17.03
CA ALA A 15 12.37 -47.48 16.06
C ALA A 15 13.07 -46.21 16.58
N VAL A 16 14.23 -46.41 17.20
CA VAL A 16 15.22 -45.36 17.44
C VAL A 16 15.94 -45.13 16.11
N ALA A 17 15.69 -43.99 15.48
CA ALA A 17 16.47 -43.53 14.33
C ALA A 17 16.79 -42.04 14.51
N CYS A 18 18.03 -41.71 14.19
CA CYS A 18 18.80 -40.57 14.64
C CYS A 18 18.15 -39.20 14.43
N GLY A 19 18.37 -38.34 15.42
CA GLY A 19 18.15 -36.92 15.32
C GLY A 19 19.02 -36.29 14.23
N GLY A 20 18.34 -35.62 13.31
CA GLY A 20 18.88 -34.55 12.50
C GLY A 20 17.77 -33.51 12.41
N THR A 21 17.77 -32.55 13.33
CA THR A 21 16.90 -31.38 13.20
C THR A 21 17.34 -30.67 11.92
N PRO A 22 16.49 -30.55 10.88
CA PRO A 22 16.82 -29.67 9.76
C PRO A 22 16.93 -28.26 10.33
N ALA A 23 18.12 -27.67 10.22
CA ALA A 23 18.28 -26.25 10.44
C ALA A 23 17.30 -25.53 9.52
N PRO A 24 16.52 -24.55 10.00
CA PRO A 24 15.81 -23.68 9.10
C PRO A 24 16.85 -22.99 8.23
N SER A 25 16.92 -23.36 6.96
CA SER A 25 17.55 -22.57 5.91
C SER A 25 16.75 -21.27 5.81
N GLY A 26 17.01 -20.34 6.72
CA GLY A 26 16.72 -18.94 6.51
C GLY A 26 17.64 -18.52 5.39
N ASP A 27 17.11 -18.44 4.17
CA ASP A 27 17.74 -17.63 3.14
C ASP A 27 18.03 -16.27 3.77
N PRO A 28 19.26 -15.74 3.64
CA PRO A 28 19.48 -14.35 4.00
C PRO A 28 18.52 -13.56 3.12
N ALA A 29 17.52 -12.96 3.74
CA ALA A 29 16.71 -11.93 3.10
C ALA A 29 17.73 -10.93 2.56
N THR A 30 17.95 -10.98 1.25
CA THR A 30 18.75 -10.00 0.57
C THR A 30 17.90 -8.76 0.67
N THR A 31 18.17 -7.95 1.69
CA THR A 31 17.47 -6.72 1.94
C THR A 31 17.92 -5.78 0.84
N ASP A 32 17.29 -5.91 -0.33
CA ASP A 32 17.43 -4.95 -1.41
C ASP A 32 17.26 -3.55 -0.81
N PRO A 33 18.05 -2.55 -1.26
CA PRO A 33 18.00 -1.23 -0.68
C PRO A 33 16.61 -0.63 -0.87
N VAL A 34 15.81 -0.64 0.19
CA VAL A 34 14.49 -0.02 0.22
C VAL A 34 14.68 1.49 0.21
N VAL A 35 14.16 2.16 -0.81
CA VAL A 35 13.97 3.62 -0.78
C VAL A 35 12.70 3.88 -0.01
N ALA A 36 12.84 4.46 1.19
CA ALA A 36 11.71 4.84 2.04
C ALA A 36 11.69 6.34 2.29
N VAL A 37 10.51 6.94 2.15
CA VAL A 37 10.24 8.33 2.54
C VAL A 37 9.10 8.33 3.55
N SER A 38 9.19 9.21 4.54
CA SER A 38 8.16 9.33 5.57
C SER A 38 7.94 10.79 5.94
N GLY A 39 6.75 11.08 6.43
CA GLY A 39 6.36 12.39 6.91
C GLY A 39 5.37 12.25 8.06
N VAL A 40 5.24 13.30 8.84
CA VAL A 40 4.37 13.34 10.00
C VAL A 40 3.51 14.60 9.97
N ASP A 41 2.23 14.46 10.30
CA ASP A 41 1.33 15.58 10.52
C ASP A 41 0.24 15.20 11.52
N HIS A 42 -0.04 16.09 12.47
CA HIS A 42 -1.05 15.89 13.52
C HIS A 42 -0.98 14.56 14.30
N GLY A 43 0.15 13.85 14.30
CA GLY A 43 0.31 12.53 14.93
C GLY A 43 0.09 11.35 13.99
N PHE A 44 -0.24 11.59 12.72
CA PHE A 44 -0.20 10.59 11.66
C PHE A 44 1.18 10.52 11.01
N VAL A 45 1.69 9.30 10.82
CA VAL A 45 2.93 9.02 10.10
C VAL A 45 2.58 8.29 8.81
N LEU A 46 2.88 8.92 7.68
CA LEU A 46 2.77 8.32 6.35
C LEU A 46 4.15 7.87 5.91
N THR A 47 4.26 6.61 5.48
CA THR A 47 5.49 6.02 4.96
C THR A 47 5.21 5.40 3.61
N VAL A 48 6.10 5.66 2.64
CA VAL A 48 6.11 5.02 1.33
C VAL A 48 7.47 4.36 1.13
N ALA A 49 7.46 3.13 0.66
CA ALA A 49 8.65 2.33 0.42
C ALA A 49 8.58 1.63 -0.94
N LEU A 50 9.71 1.65 -1.65
CA LEU A 50 9.94 0.93 -2.90
C LEU A 50 11.25 0.14 -2.79
N PRO A 51 11.35 -1.05 -3.39
CA PRO A 51 12.61 -1.82 -3.39
C PRO A 51 13.67 -1.20 -4.32
N ARG A 52 13.26 -0.41 -5.32
CA ARG A 52 14.13 0.30 -6.26
C ARG A 52 13.38 1.41 -6.99
N LEU A 53 14.12 2.32 -7.62
CA LEU A 53 13.58 3.44 -8.42
C LEU A 53 13.68 3.21 -9.93
N GLN A 54 14.37 2.17 -10.39
CA GLN A 54 14.52 1.84 -11.80
C GLN A 54 13.70 0.60 -12.13
N TRP A 55 12.89 0.64 -13.18
CA TRP A 55 11.96 -0.43 -13.58
C TRP A 55 11.93 -0.59 -15.10
N LEU A 56 11.56 -1.77 -15.57
CA LEU A 56 11.11 -1.94 -16.96
C LEU A 56 9.64 -1.56 -17.06
N SER A 57 9.22 -1.02 -18.19
CA SER A 57 7.80 -0.71 -18.49
C SER A 57 6.89 -1.94 -18.41
N SER A 58 7.46 -3.14 -18.62
CA SER A 58 6.79 -4.43 -18.46
C SER A 58 6.85 -5.00 -17.03
N GLU A 59 7.33 -4.26 -16.04
CA GLU A 59 7.35 -4.68 -14.64
C GLU A 59 6.23 -4.00 -13.84
N GLN A 60 5.66 -4.73 -12.89
CA GLN A 60 4.77 -4.13 -11.90
C GLN A 60 5.62 -3.47 -10.82
N ILE A 61 5.23 -2.25 -10.43
CA ILE A 61 5.92 -1.47 -9.39
C ILE A 61 5.22 -1.73 -8.05
N PRO A 62 5.86 -2.43 -7.09
CA PRO A 62 5.29 -2.71 -5.78
C PRO A 62 5.59 -1.53 -4.84
N VAL A 63 4.63 -0.62 -4.73
CA VAL A 63 4.68 0.48 -3.76
C VAL A 63 4.08 -0.02 -2.45
N ALA A 64 4.88 -0.08 -1.39
CA ALA A 64 4.39 -0.31 -0.04
C ALA A 64 4.07 1.03 0.62
N THR A 65 2.84 1.22 1.10
CA THR A 65 2.43 2.47 1.77
C THR A 65 1.69 2.15 3.06
N THR A 66 2.03 2.87 4.12
CA THR A 66 1.36 2.73 5.42
C THR A 66 1.03 4.09 6.01
N LEU A 67 -0.15 4.18 6.63
CA LEU A 67 -0.54 5.32 7.46
C LEU A 67 -0.75 4.84 8.90
N THR A 68 -0.05 5.46 9.85
CA THR A 68 -0.07 5.04 11.25
C THR A 68 -0.45 6.21 12.15
N TRP A 69 -1.43 6.00 13.02
CA TRP A 69 -1.73 6.95 14.11
C TRP A 69 -0.75 6.74 15.27
N THR A 70 -0.09 7.80 15.73
CA THR A 70 0.92 7.76 16.81
C THR A 70 0.62 8.72 17.97
N GLY A 71 -0.42 9.56 17.86
CA GLY A 71 -0.80 10.50 18.90
C GLY A 71 -1.37 9.85 20.16
N ALA A 72 -1.77 10.67 21.14
CA ALA A 72 -2.05 10.21 22.50
C ALA A 72 -3.30 9.29 22.62
N ALA A 73 -4.36 9.60 21.87
CA ALA A 73 -5.61 8.84 21.89
C ALA A 73 -5.42 7.40 21.39
N PRO A 74 -6.22 6.42 21.85
CA PRO A 74 -6.10 5.02 21.40
C PRO A 74 -6.44 4.84 19.91
N LYS A 75 -7.24 5.75 19.33
CA LYS A 75 -7.57 5.81 17.91
C LYS A 75 -7.80 7.25 17.48
N GLN A 76 -7.67 7.52 16.19
CA GLN A 76 -8.03 8.78 15.56
C GLN A 76 -8.76 8.50 14.24
N GLU A 77 -9.76 9.31 13.91
CA GLU A 77 -10.46 9.24 12.64
C GLU A 77 -9.95 10.30 11.68
N ILE A 78 -9.94 9.95 10.40
CA ILE A 78 -9.82 10.91 9.30
C ILE A 78 -11.15 10.88 8.56
N TRP A 79 -11.70 12.05 8.25
CA TRP A 79 -12.93 12.24 7.49
C TRP A 79 -12.61 12.83 6.11
N GLY A 80 -13.30 12.41 5.06
CA GLY A 80 -13.08 12.92 3.71
C GLY A 80 -13.58 11.97 2.64
N SER A 81 -12.80 11.79 1.58
CA SER A 81 -13.15 10.88 0.49
C SER A 81 -13.37 9.45 0.97
N GLY A 82 -14.54 8.88 0.63
CA GLY A 82 -14.86 7.47 0.80
C GLY A 82 -14.00 6.53 -0.04
N SER A 83 -13.27 7.07 -1.02
CA SER A 83 -12.23 6.33 -1.76
C SER A 83 -10.90 6.21 -0.99
N GLY A 84 -10.82 6.77 0.21
CA GLY A 84 -9.63 6.78 1.07
C GLY A 84 -8.98 8.15 1.21
N HIS A 85 -8.07 8.26 2.19
CA HIS A 85 -7.43 9.51 2.59
C HIS A 85 -5.99 9.66 2.11
N VAL A 86 -5.44 8.65 1.42
CA VAL A 86 -4.09 8.70 0.85
C VAL A 86 -4.22 8.70 -0.67
N SER A 87 -3.56 9.65 -1.31
CA SER A 87 -3.55 9.79 -2.77
C SER A 87 -2.15 9.53 -3.33
N PHE A 88 -2.14 8.95 -4.52
CA PHE A 88 -0.95 8.71 -5.33
C PHE A 88 -1.09 9.53 -6.61
N VAL A 89 -0.08 10.32 -6.94
CA VAL A 89 -0.02 11.10 -8.18
C VAL A 89 1.24 10.72 -8.93
N PHE A 90 1.09 10.35 -10.21
CA PHE A 90 2.16 10.01 -11.12
C PHE A 90 2.24 11.07 -12.20
N ARG A 91 3.34 11.80 -12.26
CA ARG A 91 3.59 12.84 -13.27
C ARG A 91 4.75 12.43 -14.16
N GLU A 92 4.54 12.45 -15.45
CA GLU A 92 5.61 12.22 -16.42
C GLU A 92 6.57 13.43 -16.44
N LEU A 93 7.85 13.18 -16.22
CA LEU A 93 8.91 14.18 -16.23
C LEU A 93 9.52 14.28 -17.62
N GLY A 94 9.00 15.21 -18.41
CA GLY A 94 9.27 15.29 -19.84
C GLY A 94 8.31 14.40 -20.63
N GLY A 95 8.61 14.15 -21.91
CA GLY A 95 7.73 13.34 -22.76
C GLY A 95 6.39 14.02 -23.05
N ALA A 96 5.29 13.29 -22.89
CA ALA A 96 3.93 13.78 -23.16
C ALA A 96 3.34 14.62 -22.02
N GLY A 97 4.02 14.73 -20.87
CA GLY A 97 3.57 15.54 -19.74
C GLY A 97 2.31 15.00 -19.05
N ARG A 98 2.06 13.69 -19.14
CA ARG A 98 0.88 13.04 -18.55
C ARG A 98 0.88 13.13 -17.04
N THR A 99 -0.30 13.25 -16.44
CA THR A 99 -0.49 13.19 -14.99
C THR A 99 -1.66 12.27 -14.68
N MET A 100 -1.44 11.27 -13.83
CA MET A 100 -2.46 10.32 -13.38
C MET A 100 -2.55 10.30 -11.86
N GLY A 101 -3.71 9.95 -11.31
CA GLY A 101 -3.87 9.85 -9.87
C GLY A 101 -4.56 11.07 -9.24
N GLY A 102 -4.66 11.05 -7.91
CA GLY A 102 -5.17 12.18 -7.13
C GLY A 102 -6.68 12.39 -7.13
N GLY A 103 -7.45 11.53 -7.80
CA GLY A 103 -8.90 11.56 -7.73
C GLY A 103 -9.43 11.06 -6.38
N GLY A 104 -10.54 11.63 -5.93
CA GLY A 104 -11.28 11.23 -4.72
C GLY A 104 -12.77 11.52 -4.86
N THR A 105 -13.55 11.08 -3.88
CA THR A 105 -14.99 11.35 -3.78
C THR A 105 -15.28 12.38 -2.69
N ASP A 106 -16.41 13.09 -2.78
CA ASP A 106 -16.79 14.14 -1.81
C ASP A 106 -17.86 13.66 -0.81
N ASP A 107 -17.87 12.38 -0.46
CA ASP A 107 -18.92 11.73 0.32
C ASP A 107 -18.68 11.71 1.85
N CYS A 108 -17.66 12.44 2.33
CA CYS A 108 -17.32 12.65 3.74
C CYS A 108 -17.44 11.39 4.62
N ARG A 109 -16.73 10.33 4.25
CA ARG A 109 -16.61 9.10 5.04
C ARG A 109 -15.47 9.20 6.03
N SER A 110 -15.63 8.53 7.16
CA SER A 110 -14.56 8.38 8.15
C SER A 110 -13.85 7.05 8.04
N THR A 111 -12.54 7.07 8.27
CA THR A 111 -11.72 5.87 8.48
C THR A 111 -11.02 5.99 9.83
N SER A 112 -11.09 4.92 10.64
CA SER A 112 -10.47 4.90 11.96
C SER A 112 -9.08 4.23 11.93
N TYR A 113 -8.11 4.88 12.58
CA TYR A 113 -6.75 4.40 12.70
C TYR A 113 -6.41 4.13 14.17
N VAL A 114 -6.04 2.89 14.48
CA VAL A 114 -5.66 2.47 15.84
C VAL A 114 -4.21 2.88 16.10
N ARG A 115 -3.95 3.36 17.32
CA ARG A 115 -2.62 3.84 17.71
C ARG A 115 -1.58 2.72 17.58
N GLY A 116 -0.48 3.04 16.90
CA GLY A 116 0.66 2.14 16.71
C GLY A 116 0.40 0.97 15.77
N GLN A 117 -0.77 0.88 15.13
CA GLN A 117 -1.08 -0.14 14.13
C GLN A 117 -0.97 0.46 12.72
N PRO A 118 0.02 0.06 11.90
CA PRO A 118 0.14 0.53 10.53
C PRO A 118 -1.02 0.02 9.68
N ALA A 119 -1.79 0.93 9.08
CA ALA A 119 -2.76 0.56 8.06
C ALA A 119 -2.05 0.51 6.70
N ALA A 120 -2.01 -0.68 6.08
CA ALA A 120 -1.50 -0.83 4.72
C ALA A 120 -2.47 -0.18 3.73
N ILE A 121 -1.95 0.72 2.90
CA ILE A 121 -2.73 1.43 1.89
C ILE A 121 -2.27 0.98 0.51
N PRO A 122 -3.07 0.22 -0.24
CA PRO A 122 -2.71 -0.17 -1.59
C PRO A 122 -2.72 1.05 -2.51
N VAL A 123 -1.90 1.00 -3.57
CA VAL A 123 -2.01 1.99 -4.65
C VAL A 123 -3.36 1.81 -5.33
N ALA A 124 -4.19 2.84 -5.25
CA ALA A 124 -5.42 2.95 -6.01
C ALA A 124 -5.21 3.92 -7.16
N LYS A 125 -5.57 3.49 -8.38
CA LYS A 125 -5.62 4.37 -9.54
C LYS A 125 -6.93 5.15 -9.51
N SER A 126 -6.84 6.46 -9.37
CA SER A 126 -7.99 7.35 -9.32
C SER A 126 -7.76 8.60 -10.17
N GLY A 127 -8.83 9.20 -10.68
CA GLY A 127 -8.77 10.40 -11.49
C GLY A 127 -9.82 10.40 -12.59
N GLY A 128 -9.68 11.32 -13.53
CA GLY A 128 -10.58 11.47 -14.66
C GLY A 128 -9.88 12.14 -15.83
N PHE A 129 -10.46 12.00 -17.02
CA PHE A 129 -10.00 12.63 -18.25
C PHE A 129 -11.20 13.01 -19.11
N GLY A 130 -11.05 14.04 -19.94
CA GLY A 130 -12.06 14.43 -20.92
C GLY A 130 -11.94 13.59 -22.21
N GLY A 131 -13.04 13.43 -22.94
CA GLY A 131 -13.02 12.74 -24.24
C GLY A 131 -12.15 13.46 -25.29
N GLU A 132 -12.02 14.78 -25.17
CA GLU A 132 -11.18 15.62 -26.03
C GLU A 132 -9.70 15.66 -25.58
N ASP A 133 -9.33 14.93 -24.52
CA ASP A 133 -7.94 14.86 -24.08
C ASP A 133 -7.10 14.13 -25.14
N PRO A 134 -5.97 14.70 -25.60
CA PRO A 134 -5.12 14.07 -26.61
C PRO A 134 -4.52 12.72 -26.14
N HIS A 135 -4.58 12.44 -24.85
CA HIS A 135 -4.14 11.19 -24.21
C HIS A 135 -5.30 10.37 -23.62
N ALA A 136 -6.56 10.65 -23.99
CA ALA A 136 -7.74 9.96 -23.47
C ALA A 136 -7.62 8.42 -23.56
N ALA A 137 -7.20 7.89 -24.71
CA ALA A 137 -7.02 6.45 -24.90
C ALA A 137 -5.97 5.84 -23.95
N PHE A 138 -4.90 6.59 -23.66
CA PHE A 138 -3.89 6.18 -22.68
C PHE A 138 -4.48 6.13 -21.27
N TYR A 139 -5.19 7.19 -20.85
CA TYR A 139 -5.78 7.23 -19.51
C TYR A 139 -6.81 6.12 -19.33
N GLU A 140 -7.67 5.90 -20.32
CA GLU A 140 -8.66 4.82 -20.30
C GLU A 140 -7.99 3.46 -20.08
N GLN A 141 -6.93 3.16 -20.86
CA GLN A 141 -6.18 1.92 -20.70
C GLN A 141 -5.52 1.84 -19.32
N TRP A 142 -4.91 2.93 -18.86
CA TRP A 142 -4.18 2.98 -17.59
C TRP A 142 -5.10 2.71 -16.39
N TYR A 143 -6.31 3.28 -16.38
CA TYR A 143 -7.29 3.06 -15.30
C TYR A 143 -7.89 1.65 -15.31
N ARG A 144 -7.93 0.96 -16.47
CA ARG A 144 -8.40 -0.43 -16.57
C ARG A 144 -7.36 -1.46 -16.13
N GLU A 145 -6.08 -1.14 -16.24
CA GLU A 145 -4.99 -2.02 -15.83
C GLU A 145 -4.95 -2.15 -14.29
N PRO A 146 -5.08 -3.36 -13.71
CA PRO A 146 -5.15 -3.52 -12.25
C PRO A 146 -3.80 -3.28 -11.55
N GLY A 147 -2.68 -3.53 -12.24
CA GLY A 147 -1.34 -3.33 -11.70
C GLY A 147 -0.82 -1.91 -11.92
N LEU A 148 0.12 -1.47 -11.08
CA LEU A 148 0.88 -0.26 -11.35
C LEU A 148 2.03 -0.57 -12.31
N ARG A 149 1.86 -0.16 -13.56
CA ARG A 149 2.87 -0.13 -14.62
C ARG A 149 2.89 1.27 -15.20
N LEU A 150 4.07 1.72 -15.60
CA LEU A 150 4.26 3.02 -16.22
C LEU A 150 4.92 2.83 -17.60
N PRO A 151 4.58 3.64 -18.60
CA PRO A 151 5.34 3.71 -19.84
C PRO A 151 6.81 4.08 -19.59
N ALA A 152 7.69 3.67 -20.49
CA ALA A 152 9.09 4.10 -20.49
C ALA A 152 9.20 5.63 -20.44
N GLY A 153 10.12 6.14 -19.64
CA GLY A 153 10.28 7.55 -19.33
C GLY A 153 10.61 7.79 -17.86
N ARG A 154 10.82 9.06 -17.52
CA ARG A 154 11.00 9.49 -16.13
C ARG A 154 9.66 9.89 -15.54
N TRP A 155 9.42 9.51 -14.30
CA TRP A 155 8.18 9.79 -13.60
C TRP A 155 8.44 10.32 -12.21
N GLN A 156 7.57 11.19 -11.73
CA GLN A 156 7.51 11.63 -10.35
C GLN A 156 6.31 10.96 -9.69
N LEU A 157 6.56 10.26 -8.58
CA LEU A 157 5.55 9.76 -7.65
C LEU A 157 5.45 10.72 -6.47
N THR A 158 4.28 11.33 -6.32
CA THR A 158 3.91 12.11 -5.14
C THR A 158 2.85 11.34 -4.37
N VAL A 159 3.07 11.19 -3.06
CA VAL A 159 2.11 10.54 -2.16
C VAL A 159 1.79 11.48 -1.02
N GLY A 160 0.52 11.59 -0.69
CA GLY A 160 0.06 12.40 0.42
C GLY A 160 -1.15 11.83 1.12
N ALA A 161 -1.40 12.27 2.34
CA ALA A 161 -2.61 12.02 3.10
C ALA A 161 -3.35 13.33 3.34
N ASN A 162 -4.65 13.35 3.06
CA ASN A 162 -5.49 14.52 3.27
C ASN A 162 -6.90 14.14 3.78
N GLY A 163 -7.47 15.03 4.58
CA GLY A 163 -8.81 14.89 5.13
C GLY A 163 -9.00 15.82 6.32
N PHE A 164 -10.10 15.63 7.04
CA PHE A 164 -10.44 16.36 8.24
C PHE A 164 -10.26 15.48 9.48
N LEU A 165 -9.87 16.07 10.61
CA LEU A 165 -9.71 15.35 11.88
C LEU A 165 -11.02 15.23 12.67
N VAL A 166 -12.09 15.81 12.13
CA VAL A 166 -13.49 15.81 12.58
C VAL A 166 -14.39 15.73 11.32
N PRO A 167 -15.72 15.54 11.43
CA PRO A 167 -16.61 15.56 10.27
C PRO A 167 -16.41 16.78 9.36
N CYS A 168 -16.64 16.60 8.05
CA CYS A 168 -16.31 17.59 7.02
C CYS A 168 -17.22 18.82 7.12
N GLU A 169 -16.84 19.75 7.98
CA GLU A 169 -17.51 21.01 8.24
C GLU A 169 -16.57 22.17 7.90
N ALA A 170 -17.14 23.35 7.63
CA ALA A 170 -16.36 24.53 7.33
C ALA A 170 -15.42 24.89 8.50
N GLY A 171 -14.12 25.02 8.24
CA GLY A 171 -13.12 25.34 9.25
C GLY A 171 -12.68 24.17 10.13
N ALA A 172 -13.11 22.93 9.81
CA ALA A 172 -12.61 21.74 10.47
C ALA A 172 -11.08 21.64 10.35
N PRO A 173 -10.37 21.21 11.40
CA PRO A 173 -8.93 20.95 11.32
C PRO A 173 -8.64 19.87 10.28
N GLU A 174 -7.64 20.14 9.43
CA GLU A 174 -7.29 19.27 8.29
C GLU A 174 -5.98 18.55 8.55
N LEU A 175 -5.92 17.28 8.16
CA LEU A 175 -4.67 16.57 7.88
C LEU A 175 -4.20 17.00 6.49
N LYS A 176 -2.95 17.50 6.39
CA LYS A 176 -2.33 17.86 5.12
C LYS A 176 -0.88 17.41 5.11
N LEU A 177 -0.67 16.17 4.71
CA LEU A 177 0.64 15.54 4.67
C LEU A 177 1.01 15.20 3.24
N THR A 178 2.08 15.79 2.72
CA THR A 178 2.65 15.44 1.41
C THR A 178 4.10 15.05 1.60
N LEU A 179 4.49 13.87 1.11
CA LEU A 179 5.88 13.41 1.21
C LEU A 179 6.75 14.09 0.15
N ALA A 180 8.06 14.05 0.38
CA ALA A 180 9.02 14.38 -0.67
C ALA A 180 8.80 13.46 -1.89
N PRO A 181 8.79 14.02 -3.11
CA PRO A 181 8.52 13.23 -4.31
C PRO A 181 9.64 12.21 -4.57
N LEU A 182 9.27 11.07 -5.12
CA LEU A 182 10.20 10.05 -5.60
C LEU A 182 10.28 10.11 -7.13
N GLU A 183 11.49 10.11 -7.67
CA GLU A 183 11.69 10.00 -9.12
C GLU A 183 11.93 8.54 -9.50
N LEU A 184 11.18 8.08 -10.50
CA LEU A 184 11.23 6.74 -11.07
C LEU A 184 11.79 6.82 -12.49
N ASP A 185 12.71 5.92 -12.81
CA ASP A 185 13.24 5.73 -14.17
C ASP A 185 12.67 4.44 -14.76
N ILE A 186 11.87 4.57 -15.82
CA ILE A 186 11.20 3.45 -16.48
C ILE A 186 11.83 3.22 -17.85
N ARG A 187 12.32 2.01 -18.10
CA ARG A 187 13.02 1.62 -19.34
C ARG A 187 12.20 0.71 -20.23
#